data_AF-A0A0P9D1K1-F1
#
_entry.id   AF-A0A0P9D1K1-F1
#
_cell.length_a   1.000
_cell.length_b   1.000
_cell.length_c   1.000
_cell.angle_alpha   90.00
_cell.angle_beta   90.00
_cell.angle_gamma   90.00
#
_symmetry.space_group_name_H-M   'P 1'
#
loop_
_entity.id
_entity.type
_entity.pdbx_description
1 polymer ?
#
loop_
_entity_poly.entity_id
_entity_poly.type
_entity_poly.pdbx_seq_one_letter_code
_entity_poly.pdbx_strand_id
1 'polypeptide(L)'
;MQMQNGMSEKDVVNMILADEKRTAGEYATATLEANCQTVHSTFNQLLQNTLKTQRQVFEVMQQQGWYSAPSTAMSQDVQKQVQQAQQTKQQTDQFVGQHGMQTSAQQSANGSVNAAVMQEMMQNSSQAQARNSQRPM
;
A
#
# COMPACT_ATOMS: atom_id res chain seq x y z
N MET A 1 -1.94 -53.64 -13.15
CA MET A 1 -1.40 -52.40 -12.55
C MET A 1 -2.21 -51.25 -13.11
N GLN A 2 -3.01 -50.56 -12.29
CA GLN A 2 -3.76 -49.39 -12.75
C GLN A 2 -2.87 -48.15 -12.65
N MET A 3 -2.62 -47.53 -13.79
CA MET A 3 -1.98 -46.22 -13.93
C MET A 3 -2.95 -45.14 -13.47
N GLN A 4 -2.85 -44.68 -12.23
CA GLN A 4 -3.56 -43.49 -11.78
C GLN A 4 -2.69 -42.27 -12.14
N ASN A 5 -2.77 -41.84 -13.40
CA ASN A 5 -1.96 -40.76 -13.96
C ASN A 5 -2.79 -39.48 -14.12
N GLY A 6 -3.32 -38.96 -13.01
CA GLY A 6 -4.05 -37.69 -12.95
C GLY A 6 -3.30 -36.70 -12.06
N MET A 7 -3.15 -35.46 -12.52
CA MET A 7 -2.62 -34.37 -11.71
C MET A 7 -3.50 -34.19 -10.47
N SER A 8 -2.92 -34.12 -9.27
CA SER A 8 -3.72 -33.94 -8.06
C SER A 8 -4.30 -32.53 -7.99
N GLU A 9 -5.40 -32.33 -7.25
CA GLU A 9 -5.95 -30.98 -7.02
C GLU A 9 -4.91 -30.04 -6.41
N LYS A 10 -4.04 -30.58 -5.54
CA LYS A 10 -2.91 -29.87 -4.95
C LYS A 10 -1.90 -29.41 -6.01
N ASP A 11 -1.61 -30.24 -7.02
CA ASP A 11 -0.69 -29.87 -8.09
C ASP A 11 -1.32 -28.81 -9.01
N VAL A 12 -2.62 -28.93 -9.31
CA VAL A 12 -3.37 -27.95 -10.10
C VAL A 12 -3.37 -26.59 -9.40
N VAL A 13 -3.70 -26.53 -8.10
CA VAL A 13 -3.75 -25.24 -7.39
C VAL A 13 -2.36 -24.63 -7.19
N ASN A 14 -1.31 -25.44 -7.06
CA ASN A 14 0.07 -24.94 -7.06
C ASN A 14 0.47 -24.33 -8.41
N MET A 15 0.04 -24.93 -9.53
CA MET A 15 0.24 -24.37 -10.86
C MET A 15 -0.48 -23.03 -11.01
N ILE A 16 -1.74 -22.95 -10.58
CA ILE A 16 -2.52 -21.70 -10.57
C ILE A 16 -1.83 -20.65 -9.71
N LEU A 17 -1.39 -20.99 -8.49
CA LEU A 17 -0.70 -20.06 -7.60
C LEU A 17 0.60 -19.53 -8.23
N ALA A 18 1.36 -20.37 -8.92
CA ALA A 18 2.59 -19.97 -9.59
C ALA A 18 2.32 -19.03 -10.76
N ASP A 19 1.29 -19.31 -11.57
CA ASP A 19 0.91 -18.46 -12.70
C ASP A 19 0.40 -17.10 -12.22
N GLU A 20 -0.50 -17.05 -11.24
CA GLU A 20 -1.00 -15.79 -10.66
C GLU A 20 0.13 -14.90 -10.12
N LYS A 21 1.14 -15.48 -9.45
CA LYS A 21 2.33 -14.76 -8.97
C LYS A 21 3.15 -14.17 -10.12
N ARG A 22 3.37 -14.96 -11.18
CA ARG A 22 4.10 -14.52 -12.37
C ARG A 22 3.35 -13.38 -13.06
N THR A 23 2.06 -13.56 -13.33
CA THR A 23 1.19 -12.58 -13.98
C THR A 23 1.10 -11.28 -13.18
N ALA A 24 1.01 -11.34 -11.84
CA ALA A 24 1.05 -10.14 -11.01
C ALA A 24 2.38 -9.36 -11.18
N GLY A 25 3.51 -10.06 -11.24
CA GLY A 25 4.81 -9.43 -11.52
C GLY A 25 4.86 -8.76 -12.88
N GLU A 26 4.38 -9.45 -13.92
CA GLU A 26 4.32 -8.92 -15.29
C GLU A 26 3.44 -7.68 -15.40
N TYR A 27 2.24 -7.69 -14.78
CA TYR A 27 1.36 -6.52 -14.77
C TYR A 27 1.92 -5.36 -13.95
N ALA A 28 2.65 -5.62 -12.87
CA ALA A 28 3.34 -4.56 -12.13
C ALA A 28 4.40 -3.87 -13.00
N THR A 29 5.26 -4.63 -13.68
CA THR A 29 6.24 -4.08 -14.63
C THR A 29 5.54 -3.31 -15.75
N ALA A 30 4.52 -3.90 -16.38
CA ALA A 30 3.78 -3.26 -17.46
C ALA A 30 3.07 -1.97 -17.02
N THR A 31 2.57 -1.90 -15.78
CA THR A 31 2.01 -0.67 -15.21
C THR A 31 3.08 0.39 -15.05
N LEU A 32 4.26 0.04 -14.52
CA LEU A 32 5.37 0.97 -14.27
C LEU A 32 6.00 1.50 -15.56
N GLU A 33 6.04 0.70 -16.64
CA GLU A 33 6.67 1.05 -17.91
C GLU A 33 5.70 1.67 -18.93
N ALA A 34 4.39 1.69 -18.65
CA ALA A 34 3.38 2.21 -19.56
C ALA A 34 3.41 3.74 -19.66
N ASN A 35 3.83 4.26 -20.83
CA ASN A 35 3.77 5.69 -21.14
C ASN A 35 2.36 6.21 -21.47
N CYS A 36 1.42 5.33 -21.87
CA CYS A 36 0.04 5.71 -22.18
C CYS A 36 -0.85 5.52 -20.95
N GLN A 37 -1.57 6.57 -20.53
CA GLN A 37 -2.43 6.54 -19.34
C GLN A 37 -3.48 5.42 -19.38
N THR A 38 -4.08 5.15 -20.54
CA THR A 38 -5.07 4.08 -20.69
C THR A 38 -4.45 2.71 -20.47
N VAL A 39 -3.24 2.49 -21.01
CA VAL A 39 -2.50 1.23 -20.85
C VAL A 39 -2.06 1.04 -19.40
N HIS A 40 -1.52 2.09 -18.78
CA HIS A 40 -1.19 2.11 -17.35
C HIS A 40 -2.40 1.72 -16.49
N SER A 41 -3.54 2.40 -16.67
CA SER A 41 -4.76 2.12 -15.90
C SER A 41 -5.27 0.70 -16.13
N THR A 42 -5.16 0.17 -17.36
CA THR A 42 -5.57 -1.19 -17.70
C THR A 42 -4.73 -2.23 -16.97
N PHE A 43 -3.40 -2.13 -17.04
CA PHE A 43 -2.52 -3.06 -16.32
C PHE A 43 -2.64 -2.94 -14.81
N ASN A 44 -2.84 -1.73 -14.27
CA ASN A 44 -3.09 -1.55 -12.85
C ASN A 44 -4.39 -2.26 -12.44
N GLN A 45 -5.47 -2.13 -13.21
CA GLN A 45 -6.73 -2.82 -12.92
C GLN A 45 -6.56 -4.34 -12.98
N LEU A 46 -5.86 -4.85 -13.99
CA LEU A 46 -5.55 -6.28 -14.12
C LEU A 46 -4.74 -6.78 -12.92
N LEU A 47 -3.70 -6.04 -12.50
CA LEU A 47 -2.92 -6.33 -11.31
C LEU A 47 -3.80 -6.42 -10.05
N GLN A 48 -4.68 -5.43 -9.82
CA GLN A 48 -5.58 -5.46 -8.66
C GLN A 48 -6.54 -6.65 -8.68
N ASN A 49 -6.98 -7.09 -9.86
CA ASN A 49 -7.84 -8.26 -10.00
C ASN A 49 -7.07 -9.57 -9.74
N THR A 50 -5.87 -9.72 -10.32
CA THR A 50 -4.97 -10.86 -10.07
C THR A 50 -4.64 -10.99 -8.59
N LEU A 51 -4.32 -9.90 -7.88
CA LEU A 51 -4.07 -9.94 -6.43
C LEU A 51 -5.28 -10.43 -5.62
N LYS A 52 -6.50 -10.08 -6.03
CA LYS A 52 -7.74 -10.57 -5.39
C LYS A 52 -7.95 -12.07 -5.65
N THR A 53 -7.77 -12.52 -6.89
CA THR A 53 -7.87 -13.94 -7.25
C THR A 53 -6.82 -14.78 -6.51
N GLN A 54 -5.57 -14.31 -6.51
CA GLN A 54 -4.48 -14.96 -5.77
C GLN A 54 -4.79 -15.10 -4.28
N ARG A 55 -5.47 -14.12 -3.66
CA ARG A 55 -5.91 -14.21 -2.26
C ARG A 55 -6.92 -15.34 -2.04
N GLN A 56 -7.87 -15.53 -2.95
CA GLN A 56 -8.83 -16.62 -2.88
C GLN A 56 -8.14 -17.99 -3.01
N VAL A 57 -7.21 -18.13 -3.96
CA VAL A 57 -6.41 -19.34 -4.13
C VAL A 57 -5.65 -19.67 -2.85
N PHE A 58 -5.01 -18.66 -2.24
CA PHE A 58 -4.31 -18.82 -0.97
C PHE A 58 -5.22 -19.31 0.16
N GLU A 59 -6.42 -18.75 0.30
CA GLU A 59 -7.38 -19.14 1.33
C GLU A 59 -7.84 -20.59 1.19
N VAL A 60 -8.13 -21.02 -0.04
CA VAL A 60 -8.47 -22.42 -0.34
C VAL A 60 -7.31 -23.34 0.03
N MET A 61 -6.09 -23.01 -0.40
CA MET A 61 -4.92 -23.84 -0.07
C MET A 61 -4.64 -23.89 1.44
N GLN A 62 -4.90 -22.80 2.17
CA GLN A 62 -4.76 -22.77 3.62
C GLN A 62 -5.81 -23.65 4.31
N GLN A 63 -7.07 -23.59 3.89
CA GLN A 63 -8.16 -24.41 4.45
C GLN A 63 -7.94 -25.90 4.22
N GLN A 64 -7.38 -26.28 3.06
CA GLN A 64 -7.05 -27.66 2.71
C GLN A 64 -5.72 -28.15 3.32
N GLY A 65 -5.00 -27.30 4.05
CA GLY A 65 -3.68 -27.63 4.61
C GLY A 65 -2.58 -27.85 3.55
N TRP A 66 -2.78 -27.35 2.34
CA TRP A 66 -1.83 -27.48 1.22
C TRP A 66 -0.76 -26.40 1.21
N TYR A 67 -0.95 -25.34 1.98
CA TYR A 67 0.01 -24.24 2.09
C TYR A 67 0.36 -23.96 3.55
N SER A 68 1.66 -23.90 3.84
CA SER A 68 2.16 -23.40 5.11
C SER A 68 2.47 -21.91 4.95
N ALA A 69 1.67 -21.07 5.59
CA ALA A 69 1.93 -19.64 5.59
C ALA A 69 3.29 -19.35 6.28
N PRO A 70 4.07 -18.37 5.80
CA PRO A 70 5.23 -17.90 6.54
C PRO A 70 4.84 -17.49 7.95
N SER A 71 5.80 -17.57 8.89
CA SER A 71 5.62 -17.08 10.25
C SER A 71 5.04 -15.67 10.26
N THR A 72 4.10 -15.41 11.17
CA THR A 72 3.52 -14.07 11.34
C THR A 72 4.64 -13.05 11.55
N ALA A 73 4.64 -12.00 10.73
CA ALA A 73 5.58 -10.89 10.90
C ALA A 73 5.34 -10.20 12.25
N MET A 74 6.41 -9.80 12.94
CA MET A 74 6.26 -9.03 14.18
C MET A 74 5.62 -7.67 13.86
N SER A 75 4.63 -7.25 14.66
CA SER A 75 3.93 -5.98 14.45
C SER A 75 4.88 -4.78 14.37
N GLN A 76 5.97 -4.81 15.14
CA GLN A 76 7.03 -3.79 15.11
C GLN A 76 7.74 -3.70 13.75
N ASP A 77 8.01 -4.83 13.10
CA ASP A 77 8.65 -4.86 11.77
C ASP A 77 7.72 -4.30 10.70
N VAL A 78 6.44 -4.69 10.74
CA VAL A 78 5.42 -4.16 9.83
C VAL A 78 5.30 -2.64 10.01
N GLN A 79 5.24 -2.17 11.25
CA GLN A 79 5.08 -0.75 11.55
C GLN A 79 6.31 0.08 11.13
N LYS A 80 7.52 -0.48 11.27
CA LYS A 80 8.75 0.12 10.76
C LYS A 80 8.71 0.27 9.24
N GLN A 81 8.30 -0.76 8.51
CA GLN A 81 8.18 -0.70 7.04
C GLN A 81 7.14 0.33 6.59
N VAL A 82 6.00 0.40 7.28
CA VAL A 82 4.97 1.41 7.02
C VAL A 82 5.50 2.83 7.23
N GLN A 83 6.20 3.08 8.33
CA GLN A 83 6.81 4.39 8.59
C GLN A 83 7.83 4.78 7.51
N GLN A 84 8.67 3.83 7.09
CA GLN A 84 9.64 4.04 6.01
C GLN A 84 8.92 4.37 4.69
N ALA A 85 7.90 3.62 4.32
CA ALA A 85 7.11 3.88 3.11
C ALA A 85 6.43 5.26 3.14
N GLN A 86 5.92 5.69 4.30
CA GLN A 86 5.34 7.02 4.49
C GLN A 86 6.39 8.13 4.30
N GLN A 87 7.58 7.96 4.86
CA GLN A 87 8.68 8.92 4.69
C GLN A 87 9.11 9.00 3.22
N THR A 88 9.27 7.86 2.55
CA THR A 88 9.60 7.80 1.11
C THR A 88 8.52 8.48 0.27
N LYS A 89 7.24 8.28 0.61
CA LYS A 89 6.13 8.97 -0.06
C LYS A 89 6.24 10.49 0.08
N GLN A 90 6.48 11.01 1.28
CA GLN A 90 6.63 12.45 1.51
C GLN A 90 7.79 13.04 0.69
N GLN A 91 8.93 12.35 0.66
CA GLN A 91 10.08 12.77 -0.15
C GLN A 91 9.77 12.73 -1.65
N THR A 92 9.05 11.70 -2.11
CA THR A 92 8.62 11.57 -3.51
C THR A 92 7.67 12.69 -3.90
N ASP A 93 6.68 12.99 -3.06
CA ASP A 93 5.72 14.07 -3.29
C ASP A 93 6.42 15.43 -3.38
N GLN A 94 7.43 15.69 -2.53
CA GLN A 94 8.26 16.89 -2.60
C GLN A 94 9.12 16.95 -3.85
N PHE A 95 9.70 15.82 -4.27
CA PHE A 95 10.50 15.74 -5.49
C PHE A 95 9.65 16.04 -6.72
N VAL A 96 8.49 15.38 -6.82
CA VAL A 96 7.52 15.58 -7.91
C VAL A 96 6.95 17.00 -7.88
N GLY A 97 6.69 17.58 -6.71
CA GLY A 97 6.23 18.97 -6.62
C GLY A 97 7.27 20.02 -7.07
N GLN A 98 8.56 19.73 -6.89
CA GLN A 98 9.65 20.63 -7.28
C GLN A 98 10.07 20.48 -8.75
N HIS A 99 9.99 19.26 -9.31
CA HIS A 99 10.46 18.94 -10.66
C HIS A 99 9.32 18.66 -11.65
N GLY A 100 8.10 18.45 -11.16
CA GLY A 100 6.89 18.31 -11.95
C GLY A 100 6.35 19.67 -12.36
N MET A 101 6.26 19.87 -13.68
CA MET A 101 5.58 20.99 -14.32
C MET A 101 4.21 21.20 -13.67
N GLN A 102 3.97 22.42 -13.19
CA GLN A 102 2.75 22.90 -12.57
C GLN A 102 1.47 22.47 -13.32
N THR A 103 0.84 21.35 -12.93
CA THR A 103 -0.59 21.14 -13.21
C THR A 103 -1.38 22.03 -12.27
N SER A 104 -1.73 23.20 -12.78
CA SER A 104 -2.48 24.31 -12.17
C SER A 104 -3.95 23.98 -11.80
N ALA A 105 -4.28 22.73 -11.46
CA ALA A 105 -5.67 22.31 -11.24
C ALA A 105 -6.02 21.86 -9.81
N GLN A 106 -5.10 21.89 -8.83
CA GLN A 106 -5.44 21.48 -7.46
C GLN A 106 -4.74 22.32 -6.37
N GLN A 107 -4.92 23.64 -6.43
CA GLN A 107 -4.41 24.56 -5.40
C GLN A 107 -5.40 24.80 -4.24
N SER A 108 -6.51 24.07 -4.14
CA SER A 108 -7.54 24.31 -3.11
C SER A 108 -7.57 23.33 -1.93
N ALA A 109 -6.76 22.26 -1.89
CA ALA A 109 -6.84 21.26 -0.81
C ALA A 109 -5.71 21.30 0.23
N ASN A 110 -4.58 21.96 -0.05
CA ASN A 110 -3.42 21.96 0.85
C ASN A 110 -3.36 23.17 1.81
N GLY A 111 -4.30 24.12 1.69
CA GLY A 111 -4.40 25.28 2.58
C GLY A 111 -5.05 24.97 3.94
N SER A 112 -5.84 23.89 4.03
CA SER A 112 -6.60 23.55 5.24
C SER A 112 -5.75 22.88 6.32
N VAL A 113 -4.75 22.07 5.94
CA VAL A 113 -3.92 21.34 6.91
C VAL A 113 -2.94 22.29 7.61
N ASN A 114 -2.32 23.22 6.89
CA ASN A 114 -1.42 24.21 7.48
C ASN A 114 -2.15 25.25 8.34
N ALA A 115 -3.39 25.62 7.98
CA ALA A 115 -4.21 26.53 8.80
C ALA A 115 -4.61 25.91 10.14
N ALA A 116 -4.97 24.62 10.15
CA ALA A 116 -5.33 23.91 11.38
C ALA A 116 -4.13 23.81 12.35
N VAL A 117 -2.94 23.47 11.84
CA VAL A 117 -1.72 23.37 12.65
C VAL A 117 -1.30 24.72 13.25
N MET A 118 -1.50 25.83 12.52
CA MET A 118 -1.17 27.16 13.03
C MET A 118 -2.18 27.67 14.08
N GLN A 119 -3.45 27.27 13.97
CA GLN A 119 -4.48 27.61 14.97
C GLN A 119 -4.26 26.85 16.28
N GLU A 120 -3.81 25.60 16.21
CA GLU A 120 -3.51 24.79 17.39
C GLU A 120 -2.29 25.31 18.17
N MET A 121 -1.25 25.82 17.47
CA MET A 121 -0.10 26.45 18.14
C MET A 121 -0.45 27.78 18.84
N MET A 122 -1.38 28.57 18.30
CA MET A 122 -1.85 29.80 18.96
C MET A 122 -2.73 29.52 20.19
N GLN A 123 -3.52 28.45 20.17
CA GLN A 123 -4.32 28.06 21.33
C GLN A 123 -3.45 27.46 22.46
N ASN A 124 -2.41 26.71 22.12
CA ASN A 124 -1.56 26.09 23.14
C ASN A 124 -0.62 27.10 23.82
N SER A 125 -0.19 28.14 23.10
CA SER A 125 0.64 29.22 23.65
C SER A 125 -0.14 30.20 24.55
N SER A 126 -1.42 30.44 24.26
CA SER A 126 -2.29 31.26 25.13
C SER A 126 -2.72 30.54 26.41
N GLN A 127 -2.94 29.22 26.39
CA GLN A 127 -3.22 28.44 27.62
C GLN A 127 -2.01 28.30 28.55
N ALA A 128 -0.78 28.26 28.01
CA ALA A 128 0.44 28.18 28.82
C ALA A 128 0.67 29.44 29.69
N GLN A 129 0.26 30.61 29.20
CA GLN A 129 0.41 31.87 29.95
C GLN A 129 -0.67 32.03 31.04
N ALA A 130 -1.90 31.58 30.80
CA ALA A 130 -2.98 31.65 31.78
C ALA A 130 -2.73 30.74 33.01
N ARG A 131 -2.06 29.59 32.81
CA ARG A 131 -1.79 28.62 33.88
C ARG A 131 -0.69 29.08 34.86
N ASN A 132 0.18 30.00 34.44
CA ASN A 132 1.29 30.49 35.26
C ASN A 132 0.88 31.63 36.21
N SER A 133 -0.29 32.24 36.02
CA SER A 133 -0.79 33.36 36.84
C SER A 133 -1.72 32.95 38.00
N GLN A 134 -1.97 31.64 38.19
CA GLN A 134 -2.92 31.12 39.19
C GLN A 134 -2.27 30.20 40.24
N ARG A 135 -0.94 30.23 40.40
CA ARG A 135 -0.27 29.53 41.50
C ARG A 135 -0.33 30.40 42.76
N PRO A 136 -1.14 30.08 43.79
CA PRO A 136 -1.05 30.76 45.07
C PRO A 136 0.22 30.29 45.81
N MET A 137 0.83 31.19 46.56
CA MET A 137 1.93 30.90 47.49
C MET A 137 1.47 30.02 48.64
#